data_AF-A0A9D1WJV1-F1
#
_entry.id   AF-A0A9D1WJV1-F1
#
_cell.length_a   1.000
_cell.length_b   1.000
_cell.length_c   1.000
_cell.angle_alpha   90.00
_cell.angle_beta   90.00
_cell.angle_gamma   90.00
#
_symmetry.space_group_name_H-M   'P 1'
#
loop_
_entity.id
_entity.type
_entity.pdbx_description
1 polymer ?
#
loop_
_entity_poly.entity_id
_entity_poly.type
_entity_poly.pdbx_seq_one_letter_code
_entity_poly.pdbx_strand_id
1 'polypeptide(L)' 'MSKDTLKGLIDLIDENDVNTIYNVLIRFIPESNPLPDEIEAIEKANQSIETNGTISHDDIQWD' A
#
# COMPACT_ATOMS: atom_id res chain seq x y z
N MET A 1 -5.83 -1.65 -24.00
CA MET A 1 -4.59 -1.10 -24.59
C MET A 1 -3.75 -2.25 -25.11
N SER A 2 -3.07 -2.09 -26.25
CA SER A 2 -2.12 -3.10 -26.72
C SER A 2 -0.77 -2.94 -25.99
N LYS A 3 0.04 -4.01 -25.98
CA LYS A 3 1.40 -4.00 -25.42
C LYS A 3 2.28 -2.93 -26.07
N ASP A 4 2.03 -2.61 -27.34
CA ASP A 4 2.79 -1.62 -28.10
C ASP A 4 2.44 -0.18 -27.69
N THR A 5 1.16 0.10 -27.42
CA THR A 5 0.74 1.40 -26.86
C THR A 5 1.38 1.64 -25.49
N LEU A 6 1.50 0.59 -24.67
CA LEU A 6 2.10 0.69 -23.34
C LEU A 6 3.60 1.02 -23.39
N LYS A 7 4.34 0.40 -24.32
CA LYS A 7 5.77 0.68 -24.53
C LYS A 7 6.00 2.12 -24.96
N GLY A 8 5.23 2.61 -25.94
CA GLY A 8 5.35 3.99 -26.41
C GLY A 8 5.03 5.04 -25.34
N LEU A 9 4.20 4.70 -24.34
CA LEU A 9 3.96 5.56 -23.19
C LEU A 9 5.13 5.56 -22.21
N ILE A 10 5.81 4.43 -22.00
CA ILE A 10 6.99 4.35 -21.12
C ILE A 10 8.14 5.18 -21.68
N ASP A 11 8.35 5.15 -23.00
CA ASP A 11 9.41 5.92 -23.66
C ASP A 11 9.18 7.45 -23.60
N LEU A 12 7.98 7.89 -23.24
CA LEU A 12 7.60 9.30 -23.11
C LEU A 12 7.80 9.87 -21.71
N ILE A 13 8.13 9.04 -20.73
CA ILE A 13 8.26 9.40 -19.32
C ILE A 13 9.69 9.88 -19.06
N ASP A 14 9.84 10.99 -18.34
CA ASP A 14 11.15 11.48 -17.92
C ASP A 14 11.83 10.46 -16.99
N GLU A 15 13.15 10.27 -17.09
CA GLU A 15 13.88 9.33 -16.24
C GLU A 15 13.66 9.57 -14.73
N ASN A 16 13.43 10.82 -14.34
CA ASN A 16 13.10 11.16 -12.95
C ASN A 16 11.74 10.59 -12.50
N ASP A 17 10.78 10.50 -13.41
CA ASP A 17 9.43 9.97 -13.16
C ASP A 17 9.38 8.44 -13.26
N VAL A 18 10.29 7.81 -14.02
CA VAL A 18 10.42 6.35 -14.12
C VAL A 18 10.66 5.72 -12.75
N ASN A 19 11.54 6.29 -11.92
CA ASN A 19 11.82 5.79 -10.58
C ASN A 19 10.58 5.85 -9.67
N THR A 20 9.82 6.93 -9.77
CA THR A 20 8.57 7.09 -9.01
C THR A 20 7.56 6.02 -9.41
N ILE A 21 7.36 5.83 -10.72
CA ILE A 21 6.42 4.83 -11.24
C ILE A 21 6.85 3.41 -10.84
N TYR A 22 8.15 3.11 -10.93
CA TYR A 22 8.70 1.84 -10.49
C TYR A 22 8.40 1.58 -8.99
N ASN A 23 8.64 2.56 -8.13
CA ASN A 23 8.37 2.47 -6.69
C ASN A 23 6.87 2.35 -6.35
N VAL A 24 5.99 2.82 -7.23
CA VAL A 24 4.54 2.59 -7.08
C VAL A 24 4.20 1.17 -7.51
N LEU A 25 4.68 0.72 -8.67
CA LEU A 25 4.34 -0.60 -9.22
C LEU A 25 4.82 -1.76 -8.35
N ILE A 26 5.99 -1.63 -7.71
CA ILE A 26 6.54 -2.68 -6.84
C ILE A 26 5.60 -3.01 -5.66
N ARG A 27 4.84 -2.02 -5.16
CA ARG A 27 3.85 -2.22 -4.08
C ARG A 27 2.63 -3.03 -4.49
N PHE A 28 2.41 -3.23 -5.79
CA PHE A 28 1.31 -4.04 -6.32
C PHE A 28 1.75 -5.43 -6.76
N ILE A 29 3.03 -5.77 -6.60
CA ILE A 29 3.50 -7.14 -6.79
C ILE A 29 2.98 -7.95 -5.59
N PRO A 30 2.19 -9.01 -5.81
CA PRO A 30 1.67 -9.81 -4.71
C PRO A 30 2.82 -10.41 -3.91
N GLU A 31 2.91 -10.03 -2.64
CA GLU A 31 3.87 -10.63 -1.72
C GLU A 31 3.33 -11.97 -1.22
N SER A 32 4.19 -12.98 -1.19
CA SER A 32 3.81 -14.32 -0.74
C SER A 32 3.66 -14.40 0.79
N ASN A 33 4.33 -13.51 1.52
CA ASN A 33 4.26 -13.40 2.98
C ASN A 33 4.39 -11.92 3.38
N PRO A 34 3.71 -11.49 4.46
CA PRO A 34 3.89 -10.14 5.00
C PRO A 34 5.31 -9.93 5.51
N LEU A 35 5.78 -8.68 5.45
CA LEU A 35 7.07 -8.29 5.97
C LEU A 35 7.08 -8.33 7.52
N PRO A 36 8.24 -8.49 8.17
CA PRO A 36 8.32 -8.59 9.62
C PRO A 36 7.72 -7.39 10.38
N ASP A 37 7.88 -6.18 9.86
CA ASP A 37 7.31 -4.95 10.42
C ASP A 37 5.79 -4.90 10.28
N GLU A 38 5.24 -5.43 9.20
CA GLU A 38 3.79 -5.57 9.01
C GLU A 38 3.19 -6.57 10.01
N ILE A 39 3.88 -7.69 10.26
CA ILE A 39 3.49 -8.66 11.29
C ILE A 39 3.48 -8.00 12.67
N GLU A 40 4.54 -7.25 13.01
CA GLU A 40 4.64 -6.53 14.28
C GLU A 40 3.53 -5.48 14.43
N ALA A 41 3.20 -4.75 13.36
CA ALA A 41 2.12 -3.77 13.36
C ALA A 41 0.76 -4.42 13.63
N ILE A 42 0.48 -5.58 13.04
CA ILE A 42 -0.74 -6.35 13.27
C ILE A 42 -0.80 -6.84 14.72
N GLU A 43 0.30 -7.37 15.26
CA GLU A 43 0.36 -7.84 16.65
C GLU A 43 0.09 -6.70 17.64
N LYS A 44 0.73 -5.54 17.44
CA LYS A 44 0.49 -4.33 18.24
C LYS A 44 -0.96 -3.86 18.16
N ALA A 45 -1.56 -3.90 16.96
CA ALA A 45 -2.96 -3.54 16.79
C ALA A 45 -3.88 -4.47 17.59
N ASN A 46 -3.66 -5.79 17.54
CA ASN A 46 -4.45 -6.76 18.29
C ASN A 46 -4.34 -6.54 19.80
N GLN A 47 -3.13 -6.34 20.33
CA GLN A 47 -2.92 -6.04 21.76
C GLN A 47 -3.64 -4.75 22.19
N SER A 48 -3.61 -3.72 21.34
CA SER A 48 -4.33 -2.48 21.58
C SER A 48 -5.84 -2.69 21.62
N ILE A 49 -6.39 -3.50 20.70
CA ILE A 49 -7.81 -3.84 20.65
C ILE A 49 -8.23 -4.63 21.89
N GLU A 50 -7.42 -5.59 22.35
CA GLU A 50 -7.71 -6.35 23.57
C GLU A 50 -7.70 -5.46 24.82
N THR A 51 -6.79 -4.49 24.87
CA THR A 51 -6.61 -3.62 26.04
C THR A 51 -7.61 -2.46 26.08
N ASN A 52 -7.83 -1.82 24.93
CA ASN A 52 -8.57 -0.56 24.81
C ASN A 52 -9.93 -0.71 24.11
N GLY A 53 -10.21 -1.87 23.53
CA GLY A 53 -11.38 -2.09 22.69
C GLY A 53 -11.26 -1.41 21.32
N THR A 54 -12.37 -1.44 20.58
CA THR A 54 -12.59 -0.62 19.39
C THR A 54 -13.91 0.12 19.52
N ILE A 55 -14.05 1.21 18.76
CA ILE A 55 -15.31 1.93 18.61
C ILE A 55 -15.79 1.78 17.17
N SER A 56 -17.10 1.73 16.98
CA SER A 56 -17.67 1.76 15.63
C SER A 56 -17.32 3.08 14.96
N HIS A 57 -17.13 3.06 13.64
CA HIS A 57 -16.92 4.28 12.86
C HIS A 57 -18.06 5.29 13.05
N ASP A 58 -19.30 4.79 13.18
CA ASP A 58 -20.51 5.60 13.36
C ASP A 58 -20.63 6.21 14.76
N ASP A 59 -19.90 5.68 15.74
CA ASP A 59 -19.91 6.16 17.14
C ASP A 59 -18.81 7.21 17.38
N ILE A 60 -17.98 7.52 16.38
CA ILE A 60 -16.94 8.55 16.46
C ILE A 60 -17.60 9.92 16.33
N GLN A 61 -17.44 10.76 17.36
CA GLN A 61 -17.82 12.17 17.29
C GLN A 61 -16.76 12.92 16.46
N TRP A 62 -17.00 13.03 15.15
CA TRP A 62 -16.11 13.70 14.19
C TRP A 62 -16.16 15.23 14.27
N ASP A 63 -17.18 15.78 14.94
CA ASP A 63 -17.46 17.22 15.07
C ASP A 63 -16.57 17.94 16.10
#